data_AF-A0A934HYS1-F1
#
_entry.id   AF-A0A934HYS1-F1
#
_cell.length_a   1.000
_cell.length_b   1.000
_cell.length_c   1.000
_cell.angle_alpha   90.00
_cell.angle_beta   90.00
_cell.angle_gamma   90.00
#
_symmetry.space_group_name_H-M   'P 1'
#
loop_
_entity.id
_entity.type
_entity.pdbx_description
1 polymer ?
#
loop_
_entity_poly.entity_id
_entity_poly.type
_entity_poly.pdbx_seq_one_letter_code
_entity_poly.pdbx_strand_id
1 'polypeptide(L)'
;MTPTPVLERSGTIGAPLTGGTVLRLEQVDTFPSGSGVTVSRLAYLAGHRTRALFPAPEISQYLRMLALLGLPHDYVPVAGPIQTRFLVTDSTGQSTQFLDPAMPLDAAQLAQLRDLAVTEAEDATWVVLGGQLPDVAPNGWYVEVIRALSLYHPETRVAVATSGGPLRALLRQLSTITPYLLTLTAGDIAELIPDADASAIGTALRSGDTSAVEPAVRPLLEAGVSEVLLSCPPDTAVVFSGDGGVVARSTSPSGSGPERFRDVLLAGYLLDDTPGGREERLSAALGFVIADGSLPDGRLPTPDLVDPTTVNCTVLRN
;
A
#
# COMPACT_ATOMS: atom_id res chain seq x y z
N MET A 1 4.90 8.46 1.89
CA MET A 1 4.85 8.70 3.34
C MET A 1 4.15 7.54 4.05
N THR A 2 4.70 7.10 5.18
CA THR A 2 4.16 6.06 6.05
C THR A 2 4.11 6.57 7.49
N PRO A 3 2.92 6.80 8.09
CA PRO A 3 2.83 7.25 9.48
C PRO A 3 3.05 6.13 10.50
N THR A 4 2.83 4.86 10.10
CA THR A 4 3.06 3.68 10.94
C THR A 4 4.06 2.73 10.26
N PRO A 5 5.37 3.02 10.32
CA PRO A 5 6.39 2.12 9.81
C PRO A 5 6.49 0.87 10.68
N VAL A 6 6.94 -0.22 10.08
CA VAL A 6 6.96 -1.54 10.71
C VAL A 6 8.25 -2.28 10.32
N LEU A 7 8.88 -2.94 11.29
CA LEU A 7 9.86 -3.98 11.00
C LEU A 7 9.10 -5.28 10.80
N GLU A 8 8.95 -5.70 9.55
CA GLU A 8 8.41 -7.02 9.26
C GLU A 8 9.50 -8.03 9.50
N ARG A 9 9.14 -9.08 10.24
CA ARG A 9 9.99 -10.23 10.50
C ARG A 9 9.19 -11.46 10.13
N SER A 10 9.80 -12.38 9.41
CA SER A 10 9.20 -13.67 9.13
C SER A 10 10.17 -14.77 9.52
N GLY A 11 9.65 -15.93 9.87
CA GLY A 11 10.48 -17.08 10.11
C GLY A 11 9.71 -18.38 10.19
N THR A 12 10.46 -19.48 10.12
CA THR A 12 9.92 -20.84 10.14
C THR A 12 10.43 -21.62 11.33
N ILE A 13 9.62 -22.57 11.81
CA ILE A 13 10.00 -23.53 12.84
C ILE A 13 9.68 -24.96 12.36
N GLY A 14 10.60 -25.90 12.59
CA GLY A 14 10.44 -27.31 12.18
C GLY A 14 9.51 -28.16 13.06
N ALA A 15 8.73 -27.53 13.95
CA ALA A 15 7.78 -28.20 14.83
C ALA A 15 6.53 -27.34 15.06
N PRO A 16 5.38 -27.92 15.45
CA PRO A 16 4.16 -27.15 15.72
C PRO A 16 4.35 -26.12 16.83
N LEU A 17 3.73 -24.95 16.70
CA LEU A 17 3.83 -23.89 17.70
C LEU A 17 3.08 -24.30 18.99
N THR A 18 3.84 -24.72 20.00
CA THR A 18 3.28 -25.24 21.26
C THR A 18 3.74 -24.39 22.45
N GLY A 19 2.77 -23.82 23.17
CA GLY A 19 3.03 -23.01 24.37
C GLY A 19 3.82 -23.77 25.45
N GLY A 20 4.70 -23.06 26.15
CA GLY A 20 5.54 -23.64 27.22
C GLY A 20 6.77 -24.41 26.73
N THR A 21 7.05 -24.42 25.43
CA THR A 21 8.24 -25.07 24.85
C THR A 21 9.24 -24.05 24.32
N VAL A 22 10.49 -24.48 24.12
CA VAL A 22 11.52 -23.69 23.42
C VAL A 22 11.53 -24.14 21.96
N LEU A 23 11.17 -23.22 21.07
CA LEU A 23 11.15 -23.43 19.63
C LEU A 23 12.33 -22.67 18.99
N ARG A 24 13.02 -23.30 18.06
CA ARG A 24 14.15 -22.70 17.34
C ARG A 24 13.70 -22.31 15.94
N LEU A 25 13.99 -21.07 15.58
CA LEU A 25 13.78 -20.57 14.23
C LEU A 25 14.85 -21.14 13.29
N GLU A 26 14.45 -21.53 12.10
CA GLU A 26 15.34 -22.08 11.07
C GLU A 26 15.79 -20.99 10.09
N GLN A 27 14.82 -20.31 9.49
CA GLN A 27 15.04 -19.14 8.64
C GLN A 27 14.37 -17.93 9.28
N VAL A 28 15.05 -16.78 9.22
CA VAL A 28 14.51 -15.51 9.72
C VAL A 28 14.88 -14.43 8.73
N ASP A 29 13.86 -13.79 8.17
CA ASP A 29 14.00 -12.58 7.39
C ASP A 29 13.49 -11.41 8.21
N THR A 30 14.13 -10.26 8.07
CA THR A 30 13.67 -9.00 8.66
C THR A 30 13.87 -7.92 7.63
N PHE A 31 12.90 -7.03 7.49
CA PHE A 31 12.95 -5.96 6.50
C PHE A 31 12.12 -4.74 6.92
N PRO A 32 12.55 -3.53 6.53
CA PRO A 32 11.76 -2.33 6.74
C PRO A 32 10.53 -2.35 5.83
N SER A 33 9.36 -2.12 6.43
CA SER A 33 8.06 -2.12 5.78
C SER A 33 7.23 -0.91 6.22
N GLY A 34 6.02 -0.85 5.67
CA GLY A 34 5.08 0.26 5.76
C GLY A 34 4.76 0.76 4.36
N SER A 35 3.47 0.98 4.08
CA SER A 35 2.97 1.14 2.71
C SER A 35 3.72 2.17 1.85
N GLY A 36 3.90 3.39 2.34
CA GLY A 36 4.69 4.41 1.62
C GLY A 36 6.18 4.07 1.48
N VAL A 37 6.75 3.25 2.38
CA VAL A 37 8.14 2.78 2.30
C VAL A 37 8.24 1.66 1.26
N THR A 38 7.30 0.72 1.23
CA THR A 38 7.21 -0.31 0.18
C THR A 38 7.11 0.32 -1.20
N VAL A 39 6.22 1.29 -1.36
CA VAL A 39 6.03 2.01 -2.63
C VAL A 39 7.32 2.74 -3.04
N SER A 40 7.94 3.47 -2.11
CA SER A 40 9.20 4.17 -2.38
C SER A 40 10.35 3.20 -2.71
N ARG A 41 10.46 2.07 -2.00
CA ARG A 41 11.47 1.04 -2.29
C ARG A 41 11.31 0.46 -3.69
N LEU A 42 10.10 0.16 -4.13
CA LEU A 42 9.86 -0.36 -5.47
C LEU A 42 10.18 0.71 -6.54
N ALA A 43 9.75 1.95 -6.34
CA ALA A 43 10.11 3.06 -7.23
C ALA A 43 11.63 3.27 -7.36
N TYR A 44 12.35 3.17 -6.24
CA TYR A 44 13.80 3.25 -6.22
C TYR A 44 14.47 2.10 -7.00
N LEU A 45 13.99 0.86 -6.79
CA LEU A 45 14.46 -0.32 -7.52
C LEU A 45 14.17 -0.25 -9.02
N ALA A 46 13.10 0.46 -9.41
CA ALA A 46 12.78 0.75 -10.80
C ALA A 46 13.58 1.94 -11.40
N GLY A 47 14.48 2.56 -10.62
CA GLY A 47 15.34 3.66 -11.09
C GLY A 47 14.71 5.05 -11.04
N HIS A 48 13.55 5.20 -10.38
CA HIS A 48 12.90 6.50 -10.22
C HIS A 48 13.43 7.25 -9.00
N ARG A 49 13.44 8.59 -9.09
CA ARG A 49 13.69 9.45 -7.93
C ARG A 49 12.52 9.35 -6.96
N THR A 50 12.83 9.08 -5.70
CA THR A 50 11.84 8.90 -4.64
C THR A 50 12.46 9.22 -3.29
N ARG A 51 11.64 9.57 -2.32
CA ARG A 51 12.03 9.75 -0.93
C ARG A 51 10.97 9.16 0.00
N ALA A 52 11.38 8.24 0.86
CA ALA A 52 10.49 7.67 1.87
C ALA A 52 10.42 8.58 3.11
N LEU A 53 9.20 8.86 3.59
CA LEU A 53 8.96 9.71 4.76
C LEU A 53 8.21 8.94 5.85
N PHE A 54 8.71 8.95 7.07
CA PHE A 54 8.14 8.18 8.19
C PHE A 54 8.67 8.66 9.56
N PRO A 55 8.01 8.37 10.68
CA PRO A 55 8.61 8.56 12.02
C PRO A 55 9.57 7.41 12.38
N ALA A 56 10.70 7.68 13.03
CA ALA A 56 11.63 6.64 13.47
C ALA A 56 12.55 7.12 14.62
N PRO A 57 13.05 6.22 15.49
CA PRO A 57 14.16 6.55 16.37
C PRO A 57 15.44 6.76 15.58
N GLU A 58 16.20 7.79 15.96
CA GLU A 58 17.49 8.14 15.33
C GLU A 58 18.46 6.96 15.29
N ILE A 59 18.45 6.14 16.33
CA ILE A 59 19.23 4.90 16.41
C ILE A 59 18.25 3.73 16.38
N SER A 60 17.96 3.23 15.18
CA SER A 60 17.06 2.10 14.98
C SER A 60 17.58 1.11 13.94
N GLN A 61 17.17 -0.15 14.08
CA GLN A 61 17.43 -1.18 13.08
C GLN A 61 16.81 -0.80 11.72
N TYR A 62 15.64 -0.16 11.73
CA TYR A 62 14.94 0.29 10.54
C TYR A 62 15.77 1.26 9.69
N LEU A 63 16.29 2.34 10.30
CA LEU A 63 17.15 3.30 9.60
C LEU A 63 18.45 2.65 9.09
N ARG A 64 19.06 1.77 9.90
CA ARG A 64 20.24 1.00 9.47
C ARG A 64 19.95 0.19 8.21
N MET A 65 18.81 -0.48 8.14
CA MET A 65 18.45 -1.32 7.00
C MET A 65 18.12 -0.49 5.76
N LEU A 66 17.43 0.64 5.91
CA LEU A 66 17.20 1.56 4.80
C LEU A 66 18.50 2.15 4.25
N ALA A 67 19.46 2.48 5.13
CA ALA A 67 20.78 2.93 4.71
C ALA A 67 21.54 1.84 3.92
N LEU A 68 21.48 0.58 4.36
CA LEU A 68 22.09 -0.55 3.62
C LEU A 68 21.43 -0.80 2.25
N LEU A 69 20.13 -0.52 2.12
CA LEU A 69 19.40 -0.58 0.85
C LEU A 69 19.68 0.64 -0.06
N GLY A 70 20.27 1.71 0.48
CA GLY A 70 20.51 2.96 -0.24
C GLY A 70 19.25 3.76 -0.54
N LEU A 71 18.12 3.47 0.13
CA LEU A 71 16.85 4.16 -0.12
C LEU A 71 16.94 5.61 0.39
N PRO A 72 16.72 6.64 -0.45
CA PRO A 72 16.60 8.01 0.02
C PRO A 72 15.38 8.15 0.95
N HIS A 73 15.59 8.75 2.12
CA HIS A 73 14.54 8.91 3.12
C HIS A 73 14.79 10.13 3.99
N ASP A 74 13.71 10.64 4.58
CA ASP A 74 13.74 11.55 5.72
C ASP A 74 12.75 11.06 6.77
N TYR A 75 12.96 11.47 8.01
CA TYR A 75 12.15 10.97 9.10
C TYR A 75 11.91 12.01 10.19
N VAL A 76 10.83 11.80 10.93
CA VAL A 76 10.55 12.52 12.18
C VAL A 76 11.11 11.71 13.35
N PRO A 77 12.05 12.27 14.15
CA PRO A 77 12.60 11.57 15.30
C PRO A 77 11.53 11.23 16.34
N VAL A 78 11.52 9.97 16.80
CA VAL A 78 10.67 9.51 17.91
C VAL A 78 11.49 8.76 18.97
N ALA A 79 10.97 8.69 20.19
CA ALA A 79 11.71 8.11 21.32
C ALA A 79 11.66 6.57 21.39
N GLY A 80 10.56 5.95 20.95
CA GLY A 80 10.34 4.51 21.13
C GLY A 80 10.48 3.68 19.85
N PRO A 81 10.69 2.37 19.97
CA PRO A 81 11.04 1.50 18.85
C PRO A 81 9.93 1.44 17.80
N ILE A 82 10.33 1.20 16.55
CA ILE A 82 9.41 0.80 15.49
C ILE A 82 8.83 -0.57 15.84
N GLN A 83 7.51 -0.74 15.67
CA GLN A 83 6.83 -1.99 15.91
C GLN A 83 7.43 -3.11 15.06
N THR A 84 7.82 -4.23 15.69
CA THR A 84 8.09 -5.48 14.96
C THR A 84 6.78 -6.26 14.79
N ARG A 85 6.50 -6.67 13.56
CA ARG A 85 5.46 -7.68 13.28
C ARG A 85 6.17 -8.96 12.89
N PHE A 86 6.02 -10.00 13.71
CA PHE A 86 6.71 -11.25 13.51
C PHE A 86 5.75 -12.36 13.12
N LEU A 87 5.81 -12.78 11.86
CA LEU A 87 5.06 -13.93 11.34
C LEU A 87 5.90 -15.21 11.47
N VAL A 88 5.41 -16.18 12.24
CA VAL A 88 6.04 -17.49 12.40
C VAL A 88 5.17 -18.55 11.76
N THR A 89 5.71 -19.26 10.76
CA THR A 89 5.05 -20.41 10.15
C THR A 89 5.63 -21.70 10.70
N ASP A 90 4.77 -22.58 11.21
CA ASP A 90 5.19 -23.84 11.81
C ASP A 90 5.20 -25.02 10.81
N SER A 91 5.63 -26.19 11.26
CA SER A 91 5.71 -27.40 10.42
C SER A 91 4.36 -27.89 9.91
N THR A 92 3.24 -27.38 10.44
CA THR A 92 1.89 -27.68 9.96
C THR A 92 1.43 -26.72 8.86
N GLY A 93 2.25 -25.71 8.54
CA GLY A 93 1.91 -24.64 7.60
C GLY A 93 1.03 -23.56 8.21
N GLN A 94 0.75 -23.60 9.51
CA GLN A 94 0.01 -22.55 10.20
C GLN A 94 0.92 -21.38 10.54
N SER A 95 0.46 -20.17 10.27
CA SER A 95 1.17 -18.94 10.63
C SER A 95 0.56 -18.30 11.87
N THR A 96 1.42 -17.90 12.81
CA THR A 96 1.08 -17.12 14.00
C THR A 96 1.80 -15.78 13.94
N GLN A 97 1.08 -14.68 14.15
CA GLN A 97 1.65 -13.34 14.14
C GLN A 97 1.80 -12.78 15.56
N PHE A 98 3.00 -12.30 15.88
CA PHE A 98 3.31 -11.59 17.11
C PHE A 98 3.49 -10.10 16.79
N LEU A 99 2.86 -9.25 17.58
CA LEU A 99 2.90 -7.80 17.38
C LEU A 99 3.56 -7.17 18.61
N ASP A 100 4.66 -6.46 18.40
CA ASP A 100 5.17 -5.53 19.40
C ASP A 100 4.15 -4.41 19.66
N PRO A 101 4.23 -3.70 20.79
CA PRO A 101 3.46 -2.48 21.01
C PRO A 101 3.64 -1.47 19.87
N ALA A 102 2.60 -0.65 19.65
CA ALA A 102 2.70 0.45 18.70
C ALA A 102 3.82 1.43 19.09
N MET A 103 4.47 2.00 18.08
CA MET A 103 5.50 3.02 18.29
C MET A 103 4.89 4.26 18.97
N PRO A 104 5.50 4.82 20.03
CA PRO A 104 4.94 5.95 20.75
C PRO A 104 5.16 7.24 19.95
N LEU A 105 4.16 7.58 19.14
CA LEU A 105 4.09 8.82 18.38
C LEU A 105 3.15 9.80 19.09
N ASP A 106 3.53 11.07 19.18
CA ASP A 106 2.66 12.13 19.71
C ASP A 106 2.06 13.02 18.60
N ALA A 107 1.12 13.89 18.99
CA ALA A 107 0.44 14.78 18.05
C ALA A 107 1.37 15.83 17.42
N ALA A 108 2.43 16.25 18.12
CA ALA A 108 3.40 17.21 17.58
C ALA A 108 4.26 16.55 16.49
N GLN A 109 4.67 15.31 16.70
CA GLN A 109 5.41 14.51 15.71
C GLN A 109 4.54 14.15 14.49
N LEU A 110 3.24 13.92 14.68
CA LEU A 110 2.30 13.80 13.55
C LEU A 110 2.21 15.09 12.74
N ALA A 111 2.17 16.25 13.38
CA ALA A 111 2.19 17.54 12.68
C ALA A 111 3.52 17.74 11.94
N GLN A 112 4.65 17.40 12.56
CA GLN A 112 5.97 17.42 11.91
C GLN A 112 6.03 16.50 10.69
N LEU A 113 5.41 15.31 10.75
CA LEU A 113 5.39 14.38 9.63
C LEU A 113 4.58 14.94 8.44
N ARG A 114 3.45 15.60 8.72
CA ARG A 114 2.69 16.34 7.71
C ARG A 114 3.55 17.45 7.10
N ASP A 115 4.21 18.25 7.93
CA ASP A 115 4.99 19.41 7.46
C ASP A 115 6.22 18.97 6.66
N LEU A 116 6.83 17.84 7.02
CA LEU A 116 7.87 17.19 6.25
C LEU A 116 7.35 16.73 4.88
N ALA A 117 6.15 16.12 4.83
CA ALA A 117 5.54 15.72 3.57
C ALA A 117 5.23 16.91 2.64
N VAL A 118 4.84 18.05 3.20
CA VAL A 118 4.66 19.30 2.43
C VAL A 118 6.00 19.80 1.94
N THR A 119 7.01 19.89 2.80
CA THR A 119 8.35 20.39 2.44
C THR A 119 8.97 19.57 1.30
N GLU A 120 8.93 18.24 1.40
CA GLU A 120 9.48 17.34 0.38
C GLU A 120 8.63 17.24 -0.89
N ALA A 121 7.43 17.84 -0.91
CA ALA A 121 6.56 17.84 -2.09
C ALA A 121 6.92 18.91 -3.13
N GLU A 122 7.81 19.86 -2.81
CA GLU A 122 8.15 20.99 -3.70
C GLU A 122 8.55 20.56 -5.12
N ASP A 123 9.33 19.48 -5.23
CA ASP A 123 9.78 18.92 -6.52
C ASP A 123 9.06 17.60 -6.89
N ALA A 124 8.01 17.22 -6.15
CA ALA A 124 7.36 15.92 -6.31
C ALA A 124 6.16 15.98 -7.27
N THR A 125 6.16 15.12 -8.27
CA THR A 125 4.99 14.90 -9.14
C THR A 125 3.89 14.09 -8.42
N TRP A 126 4.29 13.24 -7.47
CA TRP A 126 3.40 12.36 -6.71
C TRP A 126 3.76 12.38 -5.24
N VAL A 127 2.73 12.45 -4.38
CA VAL A 127 2.83 12.14 -2.96
C VAL A 127 1.92 10.95 -2.65
N VAL A 128 2.51 9.88 -2.12
CA VAL A 128 1.78 8.69 -1.69
C VAL A 128 1.56 8.74 -0.18
N LEU A 129 0.30 8.72 0.25
CA LEU A 129 -0.12 8.63 1.65
C LEU A 129 -0.58 7.20 1.91
N GLY A 130 0.31 6.38 2.48
CA GLY A 130 0.12 4.94 2.55
C GLY A 130 0.15 4.39 3.98
N GLY A 131 -0.80 3.52 4.28
CA GLY A 131 -0.81 2.66 5.46
C GLY A 131 -1.83 3.06 6.52
N GLN A 132 -1.83 2.27 7.60
CA GLN A 132 -2.66 2.53 8.79
C GLN A 132 -2.16 3.77 9.52
N LEU A 133 -3.10 4.51 10.10
CA LEU A 133 -2.77 5.59 11.02
C LEU A 133 -2.35 5.03 12.39
N PRO A 134 -1.38 5.65 13.07
CA PRO A 134 -1.04 5.30 14.45
C PRO A 134 -2.19 5.71 15.39
N ASP A 135 -2.32 5.06 16.55
CA ASP A 135 -3.45 5.24 17.47
C ASP A 135 -3.68 6.70 17.92
N VAL A 136 -2.61 7.49 17.99
CA VAL A 136 -2.66 8.92 18.34
C VAL A 136 -3.28 9.79 17.24
N ALA A 137 -3.28 9.34 15.99
CA ALA A 137 -3.74 10.13 14.85
C ALA A 137 -5.28 10.07 14.75
N PRO A 138 -5.96 11.23 14.60
CA PRO A 138 -7.38 11.22 14.29
C PRO A 138 -7.60 10.59 12.91
N ASN A 139 -8.75 9.93 12.71
CA ASN A 139 -9.13 9.35 11.41
C ASN A 139 -9.03 10.37 10.25
N GLY A 140 -9.27 11.66 10.53
CA GLY A 140 -9.15 12.73 9.55
C GLY A 140 -7.72 13.17 9.21
N TRP A 141 -6.67 12.57 9.76
CA TRP A 141 -5.31 13.09 9.59
C TRP A 141 -4.85 13.13 8.13
N TYR A 142 -5.15 12.11 7.31
CA TYR A 142 -4.83 12.17 5.87
C TYR A 142 -5.59 13.30 5.15
N VAL A 143 -6.79 13.67 5.60
CA VAL A 143 -7.54 14.82 5.06
C VAL A 143 -6.75 16.11 5.29
N GLU A 144 -6.18 16.27 6.48
CA GLU A 144 -5.36 17.44 6.83
C GLU A 144 -4.07 17.50 5.99
N VAL A 145 -3.44 16.35 5.77
CA VAL A 145 -2.24 16.25 4.91
C VAL A 145 -2.57 16.63 3.46
N ILE A 146 -3.64 16.09 2.88
CA ILE A 146 -4.08 16.44 1.52
C ILE A 146 -4.39 17.93 1.41
N ARG A 147 -5.07 18.49 2.42
CA ARG A 147 -5.40 19.93 2.44
C ARG A 147 -4.14 20.79 2.45
N ALA A 148 -3.13 20.42 3.25
CA ALA A 148 -1.86 21.14 3.28
C ALA A 148 -1.10 21.02 1.95
N LEU A 149 -1.01 19.81 1.38
CA LEU A 149 -0.39 19.59 0.08
C LEU A 149 -1.08 20.40 -1.03
N SER A 150 -2.42 20.39 -1.07
CA SER A 150 -3.19 21.13 -2.08
C SER A 150 -3.02 22.64 -1.94
N LEU A 151 -2.80 23.14 -0.72
CA LEU A 151 -2.60 24.57 -0.46
C LEU A 151 -1.23 25.06 -0.94
N TYR A 152 -0.17 24.29 -0.69
CA TYR A 152 1.21 24.70 -0.99
C TYR A 152 1.71 24.19 -2.35
N HIS A 153 1.20 23.05 -2.82
CA HIS A 153 1.62 22.37 -4.04
C HIS A 153 0.40 21.88 -4.84
N PRO A 154 -0.41 22.79 -5.41
CA PRO A 154 -1.68 22.44 -6.07
C PRO A 154 -1.53 21.50 -7.29
N GLU A 155 -0.35 21.46 -7.90
CA GLU A 155 -0.05 20.60 -9.04
C GLU A 155 0.43 19.18 -8.64
N THR A 156 0.75 18.96 -7.35
CA THR A 156 1.20 17.65 -6.87
C THR A 156 0.03 16.69 -6.76
N ARG A 157 0.12 15.55 -7.45
CA ARG A 157 -0.91 14.51 -7.37
C ARG A 157 -0.75 13.69 -6.10
N VAL A 158 -1.86 13.44 -5.43
CA VAL A 158 -1.88 12.65 -4.19
C VAL A 158 -2.53 11.30 -4.43
N ALA A 159 -1.81 10.22 -4.13
CA ALA A 159 -2.33 8.87 -4.06
C ALA A 159 -2.54 8.46 -2.61
N VAL A 160 -3.69 7.85 -2.28
CA VAL A 160 -3.98 7.39 -0.91
C VAL A 160 -4.24 5.88 -0.90
N ALA A 161 -3.54 5.17 -0.04
CA ALA A 161 -3.76 3.75 0.24
C ALA A 161 -3.98 3.54 1.74
N THR A 162 -5.24 3.45 2.15
CA THR A 162 -5.63 3.24 3.56
C THR A 162 -6.94 2.45 3.63
N SER A 163 -7.38 2.11 4.84
CA SER A 163 -8.64 1.36 5.06
C SER A 163 -9.36 1.87 6.30
N GLY A 164 -10.57 1.36 6.56
CA GLY A 164 -11.29 1.58 7.82
C GLY A 164 -11.58 3.05 8.16
N GLY A 165 -11.33 3.44 9.42
CA GLY A 165 -11.64 4.78 9.94
C GLY A 165 -11.06 5.94 9.11
N PRO A 166 -9.75 5.92 8.77
CA PRO A 166 -9.13 6.92 7.92
C PRO A 166 -9.75 7.03 6.52
N LEU A 167 -10.03 5.89 5.88
CA LEU A 167 -10.73 5.87 4.59
C LEU A 167 -12.11 6.52 4.71
N ARG A 168 -12.92 6.13 5.70
CA ARG A 168 -14.26 6.72 5.91
C ARG A 168 -14.21 8.22 6.17
N ALA A 169 -13.20 8.71 6.89
CA ALA A 169 -13.02 10.14 7.12
C ALA A 169 -12.68 10.89 5.82
N LEU A 170 -11.81 10.32 4.99
CA LEU A 170 -11.48 10.84 3.66
C LEU A 170 -12.72 10.93 2.77
N LEU A 171 -13.49 9.84 2.69
CA LEU A 171 -14.70 9.77 1.84
C LEU A 171 -15.73 10.85 2.19
N ARG A 172 -15.88 11.18 3.48
CA ARG A 172 -16.80 12.25 3.93
C ARG A 172 -16.35 13.67 3.53
N GLN A 173 -15.11 13.83 3.09
CA GLN A 173 -14.50 15.13 2.81
C GLN A 173 -14.20 15.33 1.32
N LEU A 174 -14.56 14.38 0.44
CA LEU A 174 -14.26 14.45 -0.99
C LEU A 174 -14.81 15.69 -1.69
N SER A 175 -15.88 16.30 -1.17
CA SER A 175 -16.40 17.58 -1.69
C SER A 175 -15.50 18.79 -1.44
N THR A 176 -14.46 18.65 -0.61
CA THR A 176 -13.53 19.73 -0.24
C THR A 176 -12.07 19.41 -0.53
N ILE A 177 -11.72 18.12 -0.55
CA ILE A 177 -10.36 17.65 -0.83
C ILE A 177 -10.44 16.36 -1.67
N THR A 178 -9.80 16.35 -2.82
CA THR A 178 -9.86 15.22 -3.76
C THR A 178 -8.45 14.67 -3.98
N PRO A 179 -8.12 13.47 -3.47
CA PRO A 179 -6.91 12.79 -3.93
C PRO A 179 -7.05 12.47 -5.41
N TYR A 180 -5.94 12.45 -6.13
CA TYR A 180 -5.94 12.06 -7.54
C TYR A 180 -6.25 10.57 -7.68
N LEU A 181 -5.60 9.74 -6.87
CA LEU A 181 -5.73 8.28 -6.91
C LEU A 181 -6.13 7.75 -5.53
N LEU A 182 -7.16 6.91 -5.48
CA LEU A 182 -7.54 6.16 -4.28
C LEU A 182 -7.35 4.67 -4.51
N THR A 183 -6.60 4.00 -3.64
CA THR A 183 -6.38 2.56 -3.71
C THR A 183 -7.21 1.84 -2.65
N LEU A 184 -8.04 0.89 -3.09
CA LEU A 184 -8.97 0.15 -2.23
C LEU A 184 -8.81 -1.36 -2.41
N THR A 185 -9.13 -2.12 -1.37
CA THR A 185 -9.25 -3.58 -1.42
C THR A 185 -10.71 -4.00 -1.61
N ALA A 186 -10.95 -5.28 -1.93
CA ALA A 186 -12.31 -5.84 -1.90
C ALA A 186 -12.99 -5.68 -0.53
N GLY A 187 -12.21 -5.74 0.56
CA GLY A 187 -12.70 -5.48 1.93
C GLY A 187 -13.14 -4.03 2.12
N ASP A 188 -12.32 -3.08 1.63
CA ASP A 188 -12.67 -1.65 1.69
C ASP A 188 -13.96 -1.37 0.92
N ILE A 189 -14.14 -1.96 -0.25
CA ILE A 189 -15.38 -1.83 -1.04
C ILE A 189 -16.58 -2.45 -0.32
N ALA A 190 -16.42 -3.62 0.29
CA ALA A 190 -17.49 -4.27 1.05
C ALA A 190 -17.98 -3.38 2.20
N GLU A 191 -17.09 -2.62 2.85
CA GLU A 191 -17.49 -1.67 3.90
C GLU A 191 -18.31 -0.47 3.37
N LEU A 192 -18.27 -0.18 2.07
CA LEU A 192 -19.01 0.92 1.45
C LEU A 192 -20.39 0.51 0.96
N ILE A 193 -20.65 -0.79 0.81
CA ILE A 193 -21.90 -1.33 0.26
C ILE A 193 -22.64 -2.06 1.39
N PRO A 194 -23.89 -1.65 1.71
CA PRO A 194 -24.70 -2.36 2.70
C PRO A 194 -24.82 -3.85 2.37
N ASP A 195 -24.63 -4.70 3.40
CA ASP A 195 -24.75 -6.16 3.33
C ASP A 195 -23.82 -6.85 2.31
N ALA A 196 -22.76 -6.18 1.84
CA ALA A 196 -21.79 -6.77 0.93
C ALA A 196 -20.78 -7.66 1.64
N ASP A 197 -20.40 -8.75 0.98
CA ASP A 197 -19.35 -9.65 1.43
C ASP A 197 -18.09 -9.47 0.57
N ALA A 198 -16.95 -9.27 1.25
CA ALA A 198 -15.67 -9.03 0.59
C ALA A 198 -15.21 -10.21 -0.27
N SER A 199 -15.53 -11.46 0.14
CA SER A 199 -15.18 -12.66 -0.63
C SER A 199 -16.01 -12.78 -1.90
N ALA A 200 -17.31 -12.46 -1.82
CA ALA A 200 -18.20 -12.38 -2.97
C ALA A 200 -17.74 -11.32 -3.97
N ILE A 201 -17.39 -10.11 -3.50
CA ILE A 201 -16.83 -9.05 -4.35
C ILE A 201 -15.55 -9.53 -5.03
N GLY A 202 -14.61 -10.11 -4.27
CA GLY A 202 -13.36 -10.61 -4.84
C GLY A 202 -13.59 -11.71 -5.87
N THR A 203 -14.59 -12.58 -5.65
CA THR A 203 -14.95 -13.64 -6.60
C THR A 203 -15.54 -13.08 -7.89
N ALA A 204 -16.43 -12.09 -7.79
CA ALA A 204 -17.00 -11.40 -8.95
C ALA A 204 -15.89 -10.73 -9.79
N LEU A 205 -15.01 -9.97 -9.14
CA LEU A 205 -13.89 -9.29 -9.81
C LEU A 205 -12.97 -10.26 -10.55
N ARG A 206 -12.62 -11.42 -9.94
CA ARG A 206 -11.80 -12.46 -10.59
C ARG A 206 -12.47 -13.05 -11.84
N SER A 207 -13.79 -13.15 -11.83
CA SER A 207 -14.57 -13.56 -13.01
C SER A 207 -14.71 -12.47 -14.08
N GLY A 208 -14.24 -11.25 -13.80
CA GLY A 208 -14.37 -10.08 -14.68
C GLY A 208 -15.68 -9.31 -14.50
N ASP A 209 -16.49 -9.65 -13.50
CA ASP A 209 -17.72 -8.94 -13.18
C ASP A 209 -17.44 -7.77 -12.23
N THR A 210 -17.61 -6.55 -12.73
CA THR A 210 -17.44 -5.30 -11.98
C THR A 210 -18.74 -4.69 -11.49
N SER A 211 -19.89 -5.28 -11.82
CA SER A 211 -21.20 -4.74 -11.46
C SER A 211 -21.39 -4.58 -9.95
N ALA A 212 -20.75 -5.45 -9.15
CA ALA A 212 -20.78 -5.41 -7.70
C ALA A 212 -20.00 -4.24 -7.09
N VAL A 213 -19.00 -3.68 -7.79
CA VAL A 213 -18.13 -2.60 -7.25
C VAL A 213 -18.47 -1.22 -7.81
N GLU A 214 -19.03 -1.15 -9.02
CA GLU A 214 -19.40 0.10 -9.68
C GLU A 214 -20.27 1.04 -8.82
N PRO A 215 -21.28 0.55 -8.05
CA PRO A 215 -22.09 1.42 -7.18
C PRO A 215 -21.29 2.11 -6.07
N ALA A 216 -20.20 1.50 -5.60
CA ALA A 216 -19.31 2.09 -4.59
C ALA A 216 -18.27 3.04 -5.22
N VAL A 217 -17.81 2.73 -6.44
CA VAL A 217 -16.75 3.49 -7.11
C VAL A 217 -17.28 4.75 -7.81
N ARG A 218 -18.44 4.66 -8.47
CA ARG A 218 -19.00 5.79 -9.25
C ARG A 218 -19.16 7.08 -8.43
N PRO A 219 -19.71 7.06 -7.20
CA PRO A 219 -19.80 8.27 -6.38
C PRO A 219 -18.44 8.90 -6.03
N LEU A 220 -17.37 8.09 -5.98
CA LEU A 220 -16.01 8.59 -5.70
C LEU A 220 -15.46 9.38 -6.89
N LEU A 221 -15.67 8.86 -8.10
CA LEU A 221 -15.31 9.53 -9.35
C LEU A 221 -16.13 10.80 -9.55
N GLU A 222 -17.45 10.75 -9.30
CA GLU A 222 -18.34 11.91 -9.36
C GLU A 222 -17.97 13.00 -8.33
N ALA A 223 -17.40 12.60 -7.18
CA ALA A 223 -16.89 13.53 -6.18
C ALA A 223 -15.52 14.14 -6.55
N GLY A 224 -14.89 13.73 -7.65
CA GLY A 224 -13.67 14.33 -8.19
C GLY A 224 -12.39 13.51 -8.01
N VAL A 225 -12.46 12.28 -7.49
CA VAL A 225 -11.31 11.36 -7.53
C VAL A 225 -11.03 10.99 -8.99
N SER A 226 -9.81 11.17 -9.47
CA SER A 226 -9.48 10.96 -10.89
C SER A 226 -9.42 9.47 -11.26
N GLU A 227 -8.81 8.66 -10.39
CA GLU A 227 -8.68 7.22 -10.58
C GLU A 227 -8.94 6.46 -9.26
N VAL A 228 -9.61 5.30 -9.36
CA VAL A 228 -9.78 4.36 -8.24
C VAL A 228 -9.17 3.02 -8.62
N LEU A 229 -8.12 2.62 -7.90
CA LEU A 229 -7.37 1.38 -8.13
C LEU A 229 -7.79 0.33 -7.09
N LEU A 230 -8.33 -0.79 -7.55
CA LEU A 230 -8.75 -1.91 -6.72
C LEU A 230 -7.74 -3.04 -6.78
N SER A 231 -7.24 -3.45 -5.61
CA SER A 231 -6.48 -4.68 -5.45
C SER A 231 -7.39 -5.85 -5.08
N CYS A 232 -7.32 -6.94 -5.85
CA CYS A 232 -8.07 -8.17 -5.60
C CYS A 232 -7.14 -9.40 -5.68
N PRO A 233 -6.45 -9.75 -4.58
CA PRO A 233 -5.60 -10.94 -4.55
C PRO A 233 -6.34 -12.23 -4.93
N PRO A 234 -5.62 -13.24 -5.43
CA PRO A 234 -4.16 -13.26 -5.62
C PRO A 234 -3.69 -12.73 -6.97
N ASP A 235 -4.57 -12.40 -7.91
CA ASP A 235 -4.21 -12.33 -9.33
C ASP A 235 -4.96 -11.25 -10.13
N THR A 236 -5.76 -10.41 -9.46
CA THR A 236 -6.66 -9.49 -10.15
C THR A 236 -6.48 -8.06 -9.63
N ALA A 237 -6.49 -7.11 -10.56
CA ALA A 237 -6.52 -5.68 -10.27
C ALA A 237 -7.49 -4.98 -11.21
N VAL A 238 -8.11 -3.91 -10.74
CA VAL A 238 -9.05 -3.12 -11.55
C VAL A 238 -8.74 -1.64 -11.34
N VAL A 239 -8.78 -0.84 -12.40
CA VAL A 239 -8.76 0.62 -12.26
C VAL A 239 -9.99 1.24 -12.92
N PHE A 240 -10.61 2.19 -12.25
CA PHE A 240 -11.72 2.99 -12.77
C PHE A 240 -11.34 4.46 -12.88
N SER A 241 -11.91 5.14 -13.86
CA SER A 241 -11.82 6.59 -14.08
C SER A 241 -13.14 7.09 -14.69
N GLY A 242 -13.27 8.40 -14.95
CA GLY A 242 -14.43 8.95 -15.66
C GLY A 242 -14.69 8.33 -17.05
N ASP A 243 -13.64 7.85 -17.72
CA ASP A 243 -13.71 7.27 -19.07
C ASP A 243 -13.90 5.73 -19.07
N GLY A 244 -14.39 5.16 -17.96
CA GLY A 244 -14.57 3.73 -17.76
C GLY A 244 -13.40 3.07 -17.04
N GLY A 245 -13.30 1.75 -17.12
CA GLY A 245 -12.35 0.97 -16.32
C GLY A 245 -11.52 -0.04 -17.11
N VAL A 246 -10.53 -0.63 -16.45
CA VAL A 246 -9.72 -1.72 -16.99
C VAL A 246 -9.58 -2.80 -15.91
N VAL A 247 -9.82 -4.05 -16.27
CA VAL A 247 -9.56 -5.22 -15.42
C VAL A 247 -8.31 -5.91 -15.92
N ALA A 248 -7.32 -6.12 -15.05
CA ALA A 248 -6.13 -6.92 -15.31
C ALA A 248 -6.20 -8.22 -14.50
N ARG A 249 -5.88 -9.35 -15.16
CA ARG A 249 -5.87 -10.68 -14.55
C ARG A 249 -4.63 -11.46 -14.97
N SER A 250 -4.05 -12.18 -14.02
CA SER A 250 -2.95 -13.12 -14.26
C SER A 250 -3.43 -14.56 -14.06
N THR A 251 -2.83 -15.52 -14.76
CA THR A 251 -3.01 -16.96 -14.46
C THR A 251 -2.05 -17.46 -13.38
N SER A 252 -1.06 -16.64 -13.01
CA SER A 252 -0.11 -16.92 -11.95
C SER A 252 -0.53 -16.14 -10.70
N PRO A 253 -0.95 -16.81 -9.61
CA PRO A 253 -1.35 -16.14 -8.38
C PRO A 253 -0.13 -15.56 -7.65
N SER A 254 -0.30 -14.38 -7.04
CA SER A 254 0.65 -13.83 -6.08
C SER A 254 0.55 -14.56 -4.74
N GLY A 255 1.70 -14.83 -4.12
CA GLY A 255 1.80 -15.30 -2.73
C GLY A 255 1.64 -14.19 -1.68
N SER A 256 1.49 -12.93 -2.10
CA SER A 256 1.49 -11.78 -1.20
C SER A 256 0.13 -11.56 -0.53
N GLY A 257 0.14 -11.19 0.75
CA GLY A 257 -1.06 -10.76 1.48
C GLY A 257 -1.68 -9.48 0.91
N PRO A 258 -2.94 -9.15 1.26
CA PRO A 258 -3.72 -8.09 0.63
C PRO A 258 -3.08 -6.69 0.73
N GLU A 259 -2.45 -6.36 1.86
CA GLU A 259 -1.79 -5.07 2.04
C GLU A 259 -0.54 -4.94 1.15
N ARG A 260 0.33 -5.97 1.14
CA ARG A 260 1.52 -5.99 0.29
C ARG A 260 1.15 -5.99 -1.19
N PHE A 261 0.13 -6.76 -1.57
CA PHE A 261 -0.43 -6.72 -2.93
C PHE A 261 -0.81 -5.29 -3.31
N ARG A 262 -1.59 -4.60 -2.48
CA ARG A 262 -2.04 -3.23 -2.72
C ARG A 262 -0.87 -2.26 -2.89
N ASP A 263 0.14 -2.36 -2.04
CA ASP A 263 1.28 -1.44 -2.05
C ASP A 263 2.17 -1.66 -3.28
N VAL A 264 2.44 -2.92 -3.65
CA VAL A 264 3.20 -3.26 -4.86
C VAL A 264 2.43 -2.89 -6.12
N LEU A 265 1.12 -3.14 -6.15
CA LEU A 265 0.23 -2.73 -7.25
C LEU A 265 0.26 -1.21 -7.42
N LEU A 266 0.07 -0.46 -6.32
CA LEU A 266 0.11 1.00 -6.35
C LEU A 266 1.46 1.50 -6.86
N ALA A 267 2.57 0.94 -6.36
CA ALA A 267 3.89 1.35 -6.78
C ALA A 267 4.10 1.12 -8.29
N GLY A 268 3.80 -0.08 -8.78
CA GLY A 268 3.91 -0.42 -10.20
C GLY A 268 3.02 0.46 -11.09
N TYR A 269 1.82 0.79 -10.63
CA TYR A 269 0.87 1.64 -11.35
C TYR A 269 1.31 3.11 -11.46
N LEU A 270 2.19 3.55 -10.57
CA LEU A 270 2.75 4.91 -10.53
C LEU A 270 4.09 5.04 -11.26
N LEU A 271 4.75 3.94 -11.67
CA LEU A 271 6.04 4.00 -12.36
C LEU A 271 5.92 4.58 -13.77
N ASP A 272 4.84 4.24 -14.47
CA ASP A 272 4.49 4.83 -15.75
C ASP A 272 3.30 5.77 -15.56
N ASP A 273 3.45 6.97 -16.08
CA ASP A 273 2.49 8.07 -15.96
C ASP A 273 2.06 8.59 -17.34
N THR A 274 2.24 7.77 -18.38
CA THR A 274 1.87 8.12 -19.74
C THR A 274 0.35 8.37 -19.84
N PRO A 275 -0.10 9.54 -20.31
CA PRO A 275 -1.53 9.82 -20.51
C PRO A 275 -2.20 8.79 -21.42
N GLY A 276 -3.34 8.27 -20.98
CA GLY A 276 -4.10 7.26 -21.73
C GLY A 276 -3.59 5.82 -21.61
N GLY A 277 -2.42 5.59 -20.98
CA GLY A 277 -1.80 4.27 -20.83
C GLY A 277 -2.33 3.43 -19.66
N ARG A 278 -3.62 3.55 -19.29
CA ARG A 278 -4.16 2.87 -18.09
C ARG A 278 -4.05 1.35 -18.17
N GLU A 279 -4.19 0.79 -19.37
CA GLU A 279 -4.07 -0.65 -19.61
C GLU A 279 -2.63 -1.12 -19.39
N GLU A 280 -1.66 -0.43 -19.97
CA GLU A 280 -0.24 -0.71 -19.84
C GLU A 280 0.23 -0.55 -18.40
N ARG A 281 -0.19 0.53 -17.73
CA ARG A 281 0.10 0.80 -16.31
C ARG A 281 -0.46 -0.30 -15.42
N LEU A 282 -1.71 -0.73 -15.62
CA LEU A 282 -2.33 -1.77 -14.81
C LEU A 282 -1.71 -3.15 -15.08
N SER A 283 -1.38 -3.45 -16.34
CA SER A 283 -0.70 -4.68 -16.73
C SER A 283 0.68 -4.79 -16.07
N ALA A 284 1.50 -3.74 -16.19
CA ALA A 284 2.80 -3.67 -15.55
C ALA A 284 2.69 -3.78 -14.02
N ALA A 285 1.74 -3.05 -13.41
CA ALA A 285 1.49 -3.07 -11.98
C ALA A 285 1.16 -4.48 -11.46
N LEU A 286 0.25 -5.20 -12.13
CA LEU A 286 -0.07 -6.57 -11.75
C LEU A 286 1.13 -7.51 -11.98
N GLY A 287 1.90 -7.29 -13.05
CA GLY A 287 3.14 -8.03 -13.29
C GLY A 287 4.15 -7.90 -12.14
N PHE A 288 4.32 -6.69 -11.57
CA PHE A 288 5.12 -6.50 -10.35
C PHE A 288 4.56 -7.32 -9.18
N VAL A 289 3.25 -7.34 -8.98
CA VAL A 289 2.62 -8.10 -7.89
C VAL A 289 2.84 -9.62 -8.03
N ILE A 290 2.82 -10.15 -9.26
CA ILE A 290 3.10 -11.56 -9.51
C ILE A 290 4.58 -11.89 -9.26
N ALA A 291 5.49 -11.01 -9.73
CA ALA A 291 6.91 -11.15 -9.45
C ALA A 291 7.22 -11.09 -7.95
N ASP A 292 6.59 -10.17 -7.21
CA ASP A 292 6.71 -10.03 -5.75
C ASP A 292 6.32 -11.33 -5.02
N GLY A 293 5.22 -11.95 -5.43
CA GLY A 293 4.73 -13.20 -4.85
C GLY A 293 5.67 -14.41 -5.04
N SER A 294 6.65 -14.30 -5.93
CA SER A 294 7.64 -15.36 -6.22
C SER A 294 8.98 -15.14 -5.51
N LEU A 295 9.14 -14.02 -4.80
CA LEU A 295 10.39 -13.65 -4.13
C LEU A 295 10.40 -14.07 -2.65
N PRO A 296 11.58 -14.33 -2.08
CA PRO A 296 11.74 -14.43 -0.63
C PRO A 296 11.20 -13.18 0.08
N ASP A 297 10.79 -13.36 1.33
CA ASP A 297 10.27 -12.28 2.16
C ASP A 297 11.21 -11.07 2.23
N GLY A 298 10.62 -9.88 2.19
CA GLY A 298 11.34 -8.61 2.29
C GLY A 298 12.10 -8.14 1.05
N ARG A 299 12.22 -8.99 0.02
CA ARG A 299 12.64 -8.57 -1.31
C ARG A 299 11.46 -7.97 -2.06
N LEU A 300 11.76 -7.02 -2.95
CA LEU A 300 10.78 -6.45 -3.86
C LEU A 300 11.26 -6.70 -5.29
N PRO A 301 10.33 -6.87 -6.24
CA PRO A 301 10.65 -7.08 -7.64
C PRO A 301 11.30 -5.85 -8.27
N THR A 302 12.29 -6.09 -9.14
CA THR A 302 12.86 -5.11 -10.07
C THR A 302 12.18 -5.24 -11.44
N PRO A 303 12.24 -4.22 -12.31
CA PRO A 303 11.55 -4.25 -13.60
C PRO A 303 11.92 -5.43 -14.51
N ASP A 304 13.13 -5.98 -14.41
CA ASP A 304 13.59 -7.15 -15.17
C ASP A 304 12.93 -8.47 -14.77
N LEU A 305 12.28 -8.51 -13.60
CA LEU A 305 11.50 -9.66 -13.12
C LEU A 305 10.04 -9.61 -13.55
N VAL A 306 9.60 -8.51 -14.15
CA VAL A 306 8.21 -8.31 -14.58
C VAL A 306 8.01 -8.90 -15.96
N ASP A 307 7.06 -9.82 -16.09
CA ASP A 307 6.59 -10.34 -17.38
C ASP A 307 5.14 -9.90 -17.64
N PRO A 308 4.93 -8.77 -18.35
CA PRO A 308 3.59 -8.28 -18.66
C PRO A 308 2.77 -9.24 -19.54
N THR A 309 3.41 -10.20 -20.23
CA THR A 309 2.70 -11.15 -21.10
C THR A 309 1.87 -12.17 -20.32
N THR A 310 2.15 -12.31 -19.03
CA THR A 310 1.37 -13.14 -18.10
C THR A 310 0.06 -12.47 -17.65
N VAL A 311 -0.13 -11.20 -17.98
CA VAL A 311 -1.29 -10.39 -17.59
C VAL A 311 -2.18 -10.11 -18.78
N ASN A 312 -3.47 -10.43 -18.65
CA ASN A 312 -4.50 -10.13 -19.62
C ASN A 312 -5.34 -8.95 -19.12
N CYS A 313 -5.46 -7.92 -19.95
CA CYS A 313 -6.32 -6.77 -19.66
C CYS A 313 -7.64 -6.83 -20.44
N THR A 314 -8.68 -6.23 -19.88
CA THR A 314 -9.98 -6.07 -20.52
C THR A 314 -10.52 -4.69 -20.19
N VAL A 315 -10.79 -3.89 -21.22
CA VAL A 315 -11.38 -2.56 -21.07
C VAL A 315 -12.88 -2.68 -20.80
N LEU A 316 -13.32 -2.06 -19.71
CA LEU A 316 -14.72 -1.92 -19.33
C LEU A 316 -15.26 -0.67 -20.03
N ARG A 317 -16.24 -0.85 -20.91
CA ARG A 317 -16.95 0.27 -21.55
C ARG A 317 -18.04 0.76 -20.61
N ASN A 318 -18.20 2.07 -20.52
CA ASN A 318 -19.33 2.73 -19.84
C ASN A 318 -20.68 2.32 -20.45
#